data_AF-A0A915BJ07-F1
#
_entry.id   AF-A0A915BJ07-F1
#
_cell.length_a   1.000
_cell.length_b   1.000
_cell.length_c   1.000
_cell.angle_alpha   90.00
_cell.angle_beta   90.00
_cell.angle_gamma   90.00
#
_symmetry.space_group_name_H-M   'P 1'
#
loop_
_entity.id
_entity.type
_entity.pdbx_description
1 polymer ?
#
loop_
_entity_poly.entity_id
_entity_poly.type
_entity_poly.pdbx_seq_one_letter_code
_entity_poly.pdbx_strand_id
1 'polypeptide(L)'
;MSKLAEEVLHVNSKTVLVFRIFEANTTASRVPRDKHTLYEAYKKGEAVEFHALYSPGAHSIPGLEEWFRRNTSYDKPSLSFTLS
;
A
#
# COMPACT_ATOMS: atom_id res chain seq x y z
N MET A 1 -15.60 8.76 9.56
CA MET A 1 -14.61 7.72 9.19
C MET A 1 -15.36 6.44 8.83
N SER A 2 -14.71 5.40 8.29
CA SER A 2 -15.38 4.11 8.12
C SER A 2 -15.58 3.43 9.49
N LYS A 3 -16.63 2.63 9.66
CA LYS A 3 -16.87 1.85 10.88
C LYS A 3 -15.66 1.00 11.27
N LEU A 4 -15.02 0.38 10.26
CA LEU A 4 -13.81 -0.41 10.42
C LEU A 4 -12.64 0.41 11.00
N ALA A 5 -12.48 1.67 10.57
CA ALA A 5 -11.43 2.54 11.11
C ALA A 5 -11.70 2.91 12.57
N GLU A 6 -12.95 3.21 12.92
CA GLU A 6 -13.35 3.53 14.31
C GLU A 6 -13.10 2.35 15.25
N GLU A 7 -13.51 1.14 14.85
CA GLU A 7 -13.31 -0.08 15.63
C GLU A 7 -11.81 -0.33 15.93
N VAL A 8 -10.95 -0.17 14.92
CA VAL A 8 -9.51 -0.44 15.08
C VAL A 8 -8.77 0.64 15.88
N LEU A 9 -9.09 1.92 15.65
CA LEU A 9 -8.44 3.03 16.36
C LEU A 9 -8.89 3.14 17.82
N HIS A 10 -10.08 2.66 18.17
CA HIS A 10 -10.57 2.63 19.54
C HIS A 10 -9.83 1.60 20.42
N VAL A 11 -9.40 0.47 19.83
CA VAL A 11 -8.73 -0.62 20.59
C VAL A 11 -7.35 -0.19 21.10
N ASN A 12 -6.61 0.58 20.31
CA ASN A 12 -5.30 1.07 20.70
C ASN A 12 -5.03 2.44 20.06
N SER A 13 -4.89 3.46 20.91
CA SER A 13 -4.68 4.86 20.51
C SER A 13 -3.34 5.12 19.82
N LYS A 14 -2.40 4.17 19.87
CA LYS A 14 -1.12 4.23 19.13
C LYS A 14 -1.22 3.58 17.75
N THR A 15 -2.34 2.95 17.41
CA THR A 15 -2.56 2.40 16.07
C THR A 15 -2.66 3.51 15.06
N VAL A 16 -1.97 3.34 13.93
CA VAL A 16 -2.08 4.23 12.78
C VAL A 16 -2.59 3.45 11.58
N LEU A 17 -3.54 4.03 10.85
CA LEU A 17 -4.01 3.50 9.58
C LEU A 17 -3.21 4.16 8.47
N VAL A 18 -2.47 3.35 7.73
CA VAL A 18 -1.59 3.81 6.65
C VAL A 18 -1.99 3.18 5.32
N PHE A 19 -1.92 3.98 4.25
CA PHE A 19 -2.06 3.50 2.89
C PHE A 19 -0.69 3.29 2.28
N ARG A 20 -0.53 2.23 1.48
CA ARG A 20 0.64 2.08 0.62
C ARG A 20 0.48 3.02 -0.57
N ILE A 21 1.39 3.96 -0.71
CA ILE A 21 1.43 4.93 -1.80
C ILE A 21 2.64 4.60 -2.67
N PHE A 22 2.46 4.69 -3.98
CA PHE A 22 3.51 4.45 -4.97
C PHE A 22 3.62 5.65 -5.90
N GLU A 23 4.86 5.96 -6.28
CA GLU A 23 5.17 6.91 -7.35
C GLU A 23 5.33 6.12 -8.64
N ALA A 24 4.50 6.41 -9.64
CA ALA A 24 4.60 5.80 -10.96
C ALA A 24 5.27 6.78 -11.93
N ASN A 25 6.13 6.26 -12.81
CA ASN A 25 6.77 7.06 -13.85
C ASN A 25 5.71 7.68 -14.77
N THR A 26 5.75 9.01 -14.94
CA THR A 26 4.80 9.78 -15.75
C THR A 26 4.86 9.47 -17.24
N THR A 27 5.96 8.87 -17.73
CA THR A 27 6.06 8.40 -19.13
C THR A 27 5.44 7.01 -19.34
N ALA A 28 5.10 6.29 -18.26
CA ALA A 28 4.35 5.06 -18.39
C ALA A 28 2.94 5.41 -18.89
N SER A 29 2.59 4.95 -20.07
CA SER A 29 1.36 5.30 -20.80
C SER A 29 0.06 5.03 -20.02
N ARG A 30 0.12 4.30 -18.90
CA ARG A 30 -0.98 4.14 -17.95
C ARG A 30 -0.47 4.04 -16.51
N VAL A 31 -0.92 4.98 -15.68
CA VAL A 31 -0.86 4.84 -14.22
C VAL A 31 -1.63 3.57 -13.82
N PRO A 32 -1.04 2.63 -13.06
CA PRO A 32 -1.72 1.43 -12.61
C PRO A 32 -2.99 1.76 -11.84
N ARG A 33 -4.09 1.06 -12.14
CA ARG A 33 -5.42 1.30 -11.51
C ARG A 33 -5.90 0.16 -10.64
N ASP A 34 -5.17 -0.95 -10.65
CA ASP A 34 -5.45 -2.13 -9.85
C ASP A 34 -4.13 -2.71 -9.31
N LYS A 35 -4.24 -3.56 -8.28
CA LYS A 35 -3.05 -4.09 -7.59
C LYS A 35 -2.20 -4.99 -8.49
N HIS A 36 -2.80 -5.68 -9.46
CA HIS A 36 -2.07 -6.55 -10.37
C HIS A 36 -1.20 -5.71 -11.32
N THR A 37 -1.78 -4.69 -11.97
CA THR A 37 -1.03 -3.78 -12.84
C THR A 37 0.04 -2.99 -12.07
N LEU A 38 -0.24 -2.64 -10.80
CA LEU A 38 0.75 -2.00 -9.93
C LEU A 38 1.92 -2.93 -9.61
N TYR A 39 1.66 -4.20 -9.34
CA TYR A 39 2.71 -5.18 -9.07
C TYR A 39 3.63 -5.39 -10.26
N GLU A 40 3.06 -5.48 -11.47
CA GLU A 40 3.85 -5.58 -12.70
C GLU A 40 4.72 -4.33 -12.93
N ALA A 41 4.18 -3.14 -12.73
CA ALA A 41 4.95 -1.88 -12.80
C ALA A 41 6.06 -1.82 -11.74
N TYR A 42 5.76 -2.27 -10.52
CA TYR A 42 6.73 -2.34 -9.42
C TYR A 42 7.92 -3.24 -9.75
N LYS A 43 7.67 -4.47 -10.26
CA LYS A 43 8.74 -5.39 -10.68
C LYS A 43 9.63 -4.83 -11.79
N LYS A 44 9.08 -3.97 -12.65
CA LYS A 44 9.80 -3.30 -13.74
C LYS A 44 10.55 -2.04 -13.29
N GLY A 45 10.37 -1.60 -12.04
CA GLY A 45 10.87 -0.31 -11.55
C GLY A 45 10.13 0.90 -12.13
N GLU A 46 8.98 0.69 -12.77
CA GLU A 46 8.12 1.76 -13.32
C GLU A 46 7.20 2.37 -12.25
N ALA A 47 7.06 1.69 -11.10
CA ALA A 47 6.45 2.20 -9.89
C ALA A 47 7.31 1.85 -8.68
N VAL A 48 7.47 2.78 -7.75
CA VAL A 48 8.28 2.60 -6.52
C VAL A 48 7.48 3.03 -5.30
N GLU A 49 7.81 2.50 -4.11
CA GLU A 49 7.23 3.02 -2.87
C GLU A 49 7.50 4.52 -2.76
N PHE A 50 6.50 5.27 -2.29
CA PHE A 50 6.59 6.73 -2.16
C PHE A 50 7.88 7.16 -1.43
N HIS A 51 8.60 8.14 -1.98
CA HIS A 51 9.91 8.60 -1.51
C HIS A 51 11.08 7.62 -1.58
N ALA A 52 10.93 6.41 -2.13
CA ALA A 52 12.04 5.46 -2.21
C ALA A 52 13.27 5.98 -2.96
N LEU A 53 13.10 6.90 -3.93
CA LEU A 53 14.19 7.47 -4.71
C LEU A 53 14.98 8.56 -3.98
N TYR A 54 14.33 9.32 -3.10
CA TYR A 54 14.94 10.48 -2.43
C TYR A 54 15.30 10.19 -0.97
N SER A 55 14.59 9.25 -0.35
CA SER A 55 14.81 8.82 1.03
C SER A 55 14.59 7.31 1.14
N PRO A 56 15.56 6.49 0.69
CA PRO A 56 15.44 5.03 0.76
C PRO A 56 15.11 4.55 2.17
N GLY A 57 14.08 3.73 2.30
CA GLY A 57 13.61 3.20 3.59
C GLY A 57 12.69 4.12 4.39
N ALA A 58 12.53 5.39 4.00
CA ALA A 58 11.48 6.23 4.58
C ALA A 58 10.11 5.74 4.11
N HIS A 59 9.14 5.76 5.02
CA HIS A 59 7.76 5.33 4.77
C HIS A 59 7.60 3.88 4.28
N SER A 60 8.65 3.05 4.35
CA SER A 60 8.53 1.62 4.06
C SER A 60 7.57 0.97 5.04
N ILE A 61 6.58 0.25 4.49
CA ILE A 61 5.61 -0.49 5.29
C ILE A 61 5.97 -1.99 5.17
N PRO A 62 6.24 -2.70 6.28
CA PRO A 62 6.60 -4.13 6.26
C PRO A 62 5.57 -5.01 5.56
N GLY A 63 6.00 -6.13 5.00
CA GLY A 63 5.12 -7.13 4.37
C GLY A 63 4.60 -6.73 2.98
N LEU A 64 5.43 -6.07 2.17
CA LEU A 64 5.05 -5.59 0.83
C LEU A 64 4.74 -6.75 -0.12
N GLU A 65 5.56 -7.80 -0.12
CA GLU A 65 5.41 -8.94 -1.02
C GLU A 65 4.15 -9.76 -0.69
N GLU A 66 3.85 -9.96 0.60
CA GLU A 66 2.62 -10.60 1.08
C GLU A 66 1.40 -9.76 0.72
N TRP A 67 1.50 -8.44 0.83
CA TRP A 67 0.42 -7.53 0.45
C TRP A 67 0.08 -7.62 -1.05
N PHE A 68 1.09 -7.68 -1.92
CA PHE A 68 0.89 -7.91 -3.35
C PHE A 68 0.25 -9.27 -3.63
N ARG A 69 0.69 -10.34 -2.96
CA ARG A 69 0.20 -11.71 -3.14
C ARG A 69 -1.21 -11.96 -2.59
N ARG A 70 -1.67 -11.17 -1.62
CA ARG A 70 -2.99 -11.38 -0.99
C ARG A 70 -4.10 -11.20 -2.02
N ASN A 71 -4.92 -12.21 -2.23
CA ASN A 71 -6.11 -12.08 -3.07
C ASN A 71 -7.22 -11.37 -2.27
N THR A 72 -7.42 -10.08 -2.52
CA THR A 72 -8.45 -9.26 -1.85
C THR A 72 -9.44 -8.77 -2.88
N SER A 73 -10.73 -9.08 -2.68
CA SER A 73 -11.79 -8.31 -3.34
C SER A 73 -11.86 -6.92 -2.71
N TYR A 74 -11.93 -5.89 -3.56
CA TYR A 74 -12.01 -4.48 -3.13
C TYR A 74 -13.46 -3.99 -3.00
N ASP A 75 -14.45 -4.89 -3.03
CA ASP A 75 -15.86 -4.53 -2.81
C ASP A 75 -16.09 -3.90 -1.42
N LYS A 76 -15.18 -4.16 -0.47
CA LYS A 76 -15.19 -3.59 0.88
C LYS A 76 -13.78 -3.23 1.33
N PRO A 77 -13.61 -2.20 2.19
CA PRO A 77 -12.32 -1.91 2.80
C PRO A 77 -11.85 -3.09 3.64
N SER A 78 -10.54 -3.38 3.59
CA SER A 78 -9.91 -4.44 4.37
C SER A 78 -8.62 -3.93 5.01
N LEU A 79 -8.21 -4.56 6.12
CA LEU A 79 -7.00 -4.20 6.85
C LEU A 79 -5.93 -5.28 6.68
N SER A 80 -4.68 -4.85 6.74
CA SER A 80 -3.53 -5.72 7.00
C SER A 80 -2.78 -5.17 8.20
N PHE A 81 -2.53 -6.02 9.18
CA PHE A 81 -1.62 -5.70 10.27
C PHE A 81 -0.20 -6.04 9.82
N THR A 82 0.74 -5.13 10.07
CA THR A 82 2.12 -5.21 9.57
C THR A 82 3.13 -5.46 10.69
N LEU A 83 2.67 -5.56 11.94
CA LEU A 83 3.46 -5.86 13.13
C LEU A 83 2.60 -6.60 14.16
N SER A 84 3.22 -7.59 14.82
CA SER A 84 2.78 -8.22 16.07
C SER A 84 3.89 -8.06 17.10
#